data_AF-A0A7J3CJY3-F1
#
_entry.id   AF-A0A7J3CJY3-F1
#
_cell.length_a   1.000
_cell.length_b   1.000
_cell.length_c   1.000
_cell.angle_alpha   90.00
_cell.angle_beta   90.00
_cell.angle_gamma   90.00
#
_symmetry.space_group_name_H-M   'P 1'
#
loop_
_entity.id
_entity.type
_entity.pdbx_description
1 polymer ?
#
loop_
_entity_poly.entity_id
_entity_poly.type
_entity_poly.pdbx_seq_one_letter_code
_entity_poly.pdbx_strand_id
1 'polypeptide(L)'
;MKIVLKMKHILMKEILQRIKTLEFGLKVCKNINYFAWDVIEKIEEVNYNNQVYDFVVPKGHTFIGGNMPTLFHNTQLAFQLAVNVQLPHEKGGLGGNVLYIDTENTFRPERIVQIAKAQGLNPEKVLSNIHVARAFNSEHQMFLVEKSNEIIEEKNIKLIVIDCVHPDTNIINANGNVVKPKEIVMENPLLSVDFDNFSQEPAHVSALYKKFPEKLLELDAGTRKIKVTPNHRFFVLNKDKIEEKFAKDLKSGDYVVGIKKLEVKGKKFLGSAWCEFLGYFVGDGSISANRTVSFWDKDKKVLQYYHNLAKELSLKPRQIKKYRNCYYFRINSVDLIDFLITIGLKKISKEKEIPKKIMSATDEEVAAFLRGLFDAEGSVYLGKTYNVVFKRKDGEEVRNTRLHHVIFSSASKKLVEQVKYALLRFAIETTEPRVSRNKLGKVYEIRIIDCESLINFWKFIKFNHTKKIRKLEKTIKSLNTKF
;
A
#
# COMPACT_ATOMS: atom_id res chain seq x y z
N MET A 1 34.05 -51.32 -12.27
CA MET A 1 32.63 -51.10 -11.88
C MET A 1 32.46 -50.24 -10.61
N LYS A 2 33.11 -50.54 -9.48
CA LYS A 2 32.99 -49.77 -8.22
C LYS A 2 33.37 -48.28 -8.31
N ILE A 3 34.43 -47.93 -9.05
CA ILE A 3 34.90 -46.54 -9.19
C ILE A 3 33.89 -45.68 -9.96
N VAL A 4 33.33 -46.21 -11.04
CA VAL A 4 32.31 -45.53 -11.87
C VAL A 4 31.03 -45.25 -11.06
N LEU A 5 30.59 -46.22 -10.24
CA LEU A 5 29.45 -46.02 -9.33
C LEU A 5 29.72 -44.94 -8.28
N LYS A 6 30.94 -44.90 -7.73
CA LYS A 6 31.36 -43.90 -6.75
C LYS A 6 31.44 -42.50 -7.37
N MET A 7 31.99 -42.37 -8.58
CA MET A 7 32.00 -41.12 -9.35
C MET A 7 30.58 -40.65 -9.68
N LYS A 8 29.70 -41.54 -10.15
CA LYS A 8 28.30 -41.21 -10.43
C LYS A 8 27.60 -40.70 -9.18
N HIS A 9 27.81 -41.32 -8.03
CA HIS A 9 27.22 -40.88 -6.76
C HIS A 9 27.72 -39.49 -6.33
N ILE A 10 29.03 -39.24 -6.42
CA ILE A 10 29.63 -37.94 -6.08
C ILE A 10 29.12 -36.84 -7.02
N LEU A 11 29.12 -37.09 -8.33
CA LEU A 11 28.58 -36.16 -9.34
C LEU A 11 27.10 -35.88 -9.10
N MET A 12 26.29 -36.91 -8.80
CA MET A 12 24.87 -36.74 -8.52
C MET A 12 24.64 -35.89 -7.26
N LYS A 13 25.44 -36.10 -6.21
CA LYS A 13 25.36 -35.31 -4.97
C LYS A 13 25.71 -33.85 -5.22
N GLU A 14 26.76 -33.58 -6.00
CA GLU A 14 27.17 -32.22 -6.39
C GLU A 14 26.11 -31.53 -7.27
N ILE A 15 25.54 -32.24 -8.26
CA ILE A 15 24.46 -31.73 -9.10
C ILE A 15 23.22 -31.39 -8.27
N LEU A 16 22.81 -32.28 -7.36
CA LEU A 16 21.67 -32.04 -6.46
C LEU A 16 21.91 -30.85 -5.54
N GLN A 17 23.14 -30.67 -5.05
CA GLN A 17 23.51 -29.50 -4.25
C GLN A 17 23.39 -28.20 -5.06
N ARG A 18 23.89 -28.19 -6.30
CA ARG A 18 23.78 -27.04 -7.21
C ARG A 18 22.33 -26.72 -7.59
N ILE A 19 21.51 -27.74 -7.86
CA ILE A 19 20.08 -27.57 -8.11
C ILE A 19 19.41 -26.91 -6.90
N LYS A 20 19.66 -27.39 -5.68
CA LYS A 20 19.13 -26.76 -4.46
C LYS A 20 19.56 -25.30 -4.31
N THR A 21 20.82 -24.99 -4.60
CA THR A 21 21.31 -23.61 -4.58
C THR A 21 20.63 -22.74 -5.64
N LEU A 22 20.40 -23.27 -6.85
CA LEU A 22 19.70 -22.57 -7.92
C LEU A 22 18.21 -22.36 -7.60
N GLU A 23 17.53 -23.37 -7.04
CA GLU A 23 16.14 -23.29 -6.59
C GLU A 23 15.98 -22.25 -5.46
N PHE A 24 16.93 -22.23 -4.52
CA PHE A 24 17.00 -21.22 -3.48
C PHE A 24 17.22 -19.82 -4.07
N GLY A 25 18.18 -19.68 -4.99
CA GLY A 25 18.43 -18.42 -5.70
C GLY A 25 17.21 -17.92 -6.48
N LEU A 26 16.51 -18.81 -7.18
CA LEU A 26 15.24 -18.52 -7.87
C LEU A 26 14.15 -18.06 -6.90
N LYS A 27 14.04 -18.69 -5.72
CA LYS A 27 13.11 -18.27 -4.68
C LYS A 27 13.44 -16.87 -4.17
N VAL A 28 14.71 -16.58 -3.88
CA VAL A 28 15.16 -15.25 -3.46
C VAL A 28 14.90 -14.21 -4.55
N CYS A 29 15.22 -14.50 -5.82
CA CYS A 29 14.93 -13.60 -6.93
C CYS A 29 13.43 -13.34 -7.13
N LYS A 30 12.58 -14.36 -6.94
CA LYS A 30 11.12 -14.20 -6.95
C LYS A 30 10.65 -13.29 -5.82
N ASN A 31 11.17 -13.46 -4.61
CA ASN A 31 10.87 -12.59 -3.46
C ASN A 31 11.28 -11.14 -3.72
N ILE A 32 12.50 -10.94 -4.23
CA ILE A 32 13.05 -9.62 -4.54
C ILE A 32 12.20 -8.91 -5.60
N ASN A 33 11.68 -9.65 -6.58
CA ASN A 33 10.90 -9.08 -7.66
C ASN A 33 9.42 -8.82 -7.27
N TYR A 34 8.86 -9.59 -6.34
CA TYR A 34 7.46 -9.48 -5.94
C TYR A 34 7.23 -8.37 -4.90
N PHE A 35 8.14 -8.25 -3.93
CA PHE A 35 8.04 -7.25 -2.87
C PHE A 35 8.81 -5.97 -3.19
N ALA A 36 8.34 -4.87 -2.63
CA ALA A 36 9.17 -3.67 -2.49
C ALA A 36 9.98 -3.80 -1.20
N TRP A 37 11.22 -3.33 -1.21
CA TRP A 37 12.11 -3.39 -0.04
C TRP A 37 12.49 -1.98 0.34
N ASP A 38 11.77 -1.42 1.32
CA ASP A 38 12.01 -0.05 1.74
C ASP A 38 12.99 0.00 2.89
N VAL A 39 14.01 0.83 2.74
CA VAL A 39 14.96 1.08 3.81
C VAL A 39 14.35 2.07 4.79
N ILE A 40 14.34 1.73 6.07
CA ILE A 40 14.01 2.70 7.12
C ILE A 40 15.08 3.79 7.13
N GLU A 41 14.67 5.00 6.78
CA GLU A 41 15.52 6.19 6.80
C GLU A 41 15.49 6.84 8.18
N LYS A 42 14.29 6.94 8.78
CA LYS A 42 14.08 7.66 10.05
C LYS A 42 12.98 7.02 10.90
N ILE A 43 13.14 7.11 12.21
CA ILE A 43 12.15 6.72 13.22
C ILE A 43 11.99 7.87 14.20
N GLU A 44 10.76 8.34 14.41
CA GLU A 44 10.44 9.39 15.38
C GLU A 44 9.37 8.91 16.36
N GLU A 45 9.58 9.17 17.65
CA GLU A 45 8.58 8.91 18.69
C GLU A 45 7.63 10.11 18.79
N VAL A 46 6.32 9.83 18.79
CA VAL A 46 5.28 10.85 18.81
C VAL A 46 4.32 10.56 19.96
N ASN A 47 4.15 11.53 20.86
CA ASN A 47 3.13 11.47 21.90
C ASN A 47 1.74 11.46 21.25
N TYR A 48 0.89 10.51 21.65
CA TYR A 48 -0.41 10.32 21.03
C TYR A 48 -1.40 9.85 22.10
N ASN A 49 -2.53 10.52 22.24
CA ASN A 49 -3.54 10.19 23.25
C ASN A 49 -4.91 9.96 22.59
N ASN A 50 -4.96 9.14 21.54
CA ASN A 50 -6.19 8.87 20.81
C ASN A 50 -6.26 7.41 20.36
N GLN A 51 -7.38 7.03 19.74
CA GLN A 51 -7.64 5.63 19.39
C GLN A 51 -6.71 5.13 18.27
N VAL A 52 -6.48 3.82 18.18
CA VAL A 52 -5.84 3.07 17.08
C VAL A 52 -6.63 1.75 16.90
N TYR A 53 -6.58 1.14 15.72
CA TYR A 53 -7.38 0.00 15.28
C TYR A 53 -6.57 -1.22 14.91
N ASP A 54 -7.06 -2.43 15.13
CA ASP A 54 -6.36 -3.64 14.64
C ASP A 54 -7.25 -4.58 13.85
N PHE A 55 -6.65 -5.51 13.11
CA PHE A 55 -7.39 -6.44 12.25
C PHE A 55 -6.92 -7.87 12.39
N VAL A 56 -7.89 -8.78 12.49
CA VAL A 56 -7.65 -10.20 12.27
C VAL A 56 -8.06 -10.60 10.87
N VAL A 57 -7.06 -10.94 10.06
CA VAL A 57 -7.14 -11.55 8.74
C VAL A 57 -6.70 -13.03 8.83
N PRO A 58 -7.64 -14.00 8.88
CA PRO A 58 -7.32 -15.41 9.13
C PRO A 58 -6.51 -16.07 8.02
N LYS A 59 -6.67 -15.62 6.77
CA LYS A 59 -5.98 -16.17 5.60
C LYS A 59 -4.79 -15.28 5.24
N GLY A 60 -3.57 -15.84 5.25
CA GLY A 60 -2.32 -15.13 4.98
C GLY A 60 -1.76 -14.33 6.15
N HIS A 61 -2.51 -14.14 7.25
CA HIS A 61 -2.07 -13.45 8.47
C HIS A 61 -1.43 -12.07 8.23
N THR A 62 -1.85 -11.37 7.16
CA THR A 62 -1.37 -10.05 6.81
C THR A 62 -2.46 -9.17 6.22
N PHE A 63 -2.20 -7.87 6.13
CA PHE A 63 -2.99 -6.94 5.32
C PHE A 63 -2.12 -5.80 4.77
N ILE A 64 -2.60 -5.16 3.70
CA ILE A 64 -1.87 -4.08 3.02
C ILE A 64 -2.40 -2.71 3.46
N GLY A 65 -1.51 -1.82 3.94
CA GLY A 65 -1.87 -0.45 4.29
C GLY A 65 -0.69 0.54 4.40
N GLY A 66 -0.96 1.77 4.86
CA GLY A 66 -0.01 2.88 4.91
C GLY A 66 -0.18 3.86 3.74
N ASN A 67 0.48 5.03 3.78
CA ASN A 67 0.43 6.06 2.71
C ASN A 67 1.05 5.59 1.38
N MET A 68 1.80 4.50 1.46
CA MET A 68 2.17 3.62 0.37
C MET A 68 1.98 2.18 0.90
N PRO A 69 1.33 1.27 0.14
CA PRO A 69 1.12 -0.13 0.50
C PRO A 69 2.36 -0.80 1.12
N THR A 70 2.29 -1.00 2.42
CA THR A 70 3.22 -1.75 3.25
C THR A 70 2.49 -2.97 3.80
N LEU A 71 3.22 -4.07 3.98
CA LEU A 71 2.64 -5.30 4.50
C LEU A 71 2.68 -5.30 6.02
N PHE A 72 1.51 -5.39 6.66
CA PHE A 72 1.36 -5.48 8.11
C PHE A 72 1.08 -6.93 8.56
N HIS A 73 1.59 -7.32 9.72
CA HIS A 73 1.38 -8.64 10.34
C HIS A 73 0.11 -8.68 11.22
N ASN A 74 -0.53 -9.84 11.36
CA ASN A 74 -1.73 -10.09 12.19
C ASN A 74 -1.51 -11.20 13.27
N THR A 75 -1.80 -10.90 14.56
CA THR A 75 -1.99 -11.70 15.82
C THR A 75 -1.38 -13.11 16.06
N GLN A 76 -0.80 -13.85 15.09
CA GLN A 76 -0.17 -15.18 15.35
C GLN A 76 0.96 -15.14 16.37
N LEU A 77 1.64 -14.00 16.41
CA LEU A 77 2.73 -13.74 17.32
C LEU A 77 2.27 -13.57 18.77
N ALA A 78 1.06 -13.03 18.98
CA ALA A 78 0.45 -12.96 20.30
C ALA A 78 0.29 -14.37 20.92
N PHE A 79 -0.15 -15.35 20.13
CA PHE A 79 -0.22 -16.76 20.56
C PHE A 79 1.16 -17.38 20.77
N GLN A 80 2.13 -17.10 19.89
CA GLN A 80 3.48 -17.62 20.04
C GLN A 80 4.19 -17.08 21.28
N LEU A 81 4.05 -15.78 21.57
CA LEU A 81 4.59 -15.16 22.79
C LEU A 81 3.87 -15.66 24.05
N ALA A 82 2.55 -15.88 23.97
CA ALA A 82 1.78 -16.43 25.08
C ALA A 82 2.26 -17.84 25.50
N VAL A 83 2.80 -18.62 24.56
CA VAL A 83 3.46 -19.89 24.87
C VAL A 83 4.91 -19.67 25.35
N ASN A 84 5.69 -18.85 24.64
CA ASN A 84 7.12 -18.70 24.91
C ASN A 84 7.43 -18.06 26.27
N VAL A 85 6.61 -17.11 26.73
CA VAL A 85 6.85 -16.43 28.02
C VAL A 85 6.82 -17.38 29.21
N GLN A 86 6.14 -18.52 29.07
CA GLN A 86 6.03 -19.54 30.11
C GLN A 86 7.28 -20.43 30.20
N LEU A 87 8.18 -20.36 29.21
CA LEU A 87 9.44 -21.09 29.24
C LEU A 87 10.38 -20.54 30.33
N PRO A 88 11.30 -21.36 30.86
CA PRO A 88 12.38 -20.86 31.71
C PRO A 88 13.25 -19.82 31.00
N HIS A 89 13.90 -18.95 31.76
CA HIS A 89 14.84 -17.95 31.24
C HIS A 89 15.95 -18.56 30.37
N GLU A 90 16.45 -19.74 30.74
CA GLU A 90 17.47 -20.49 29.99
C GLU A 90 17.01 -20.91 28.58
N LYS A 91 15.69 -21.01 28.37
CA LYS A 91 15.06 -21.31 27.07
C LYS A 91 14.47 -20.07 26.40
N GLY A 92 14.82 -18.87 26.89
CA GLY A 92 14.38 -17.59 26.34
C GLY A 92 12.99 -17.12 26.78
N GLY A 93 12.38 -17.77 27.78
CA GLY A 93 11.11 -17.31 28.36
C GLY A 93 11.29 -16.48 29.63
N LEU A 94 10.18 -16.15 30.31
CA LEU A 94 10.17 -15.36 31.55
C LEU A 94 9.61 -16.16 32.75
N GLY A 95 9.36 -17.46 32.57
CA GLY A 95 8.82 -18.36 33.60
C GLY A 95 7.48 -17.92 34.18
N GLY A 96 6.67 -17.20 33.42
CA GLY A 96 5.45 -16.58 33.94
C GLY A 96 4.25 -16.68 33.03
N ASN A 97 3.10 -16.30 33.58
CA ASN A 97 1.79 -16.47 32.97
C ASN A 97 1.44 -15.30 32.04
N VAL A 98 0.32 -15.44 31.32
CA VAL A 98 -0.15 -14.46 30.33
C VAL A 98 -1.52 -13.95 30.72
N LEU A 99 -1.74 -12.64 30.65
CA LEU A 99 -3.06 -12.05 30.62
C LEU A 99 -3.40 -11.69 29.17
N TYR A 100 -4.38 -12.38 28.60
CA TYR A 100 -4.86 -12.16 27.24
C TYR A 100 -6.19 -11.40 27.31
N ILE A 101 -6.19 -10.13 26.96
CA ILE A 101 -7.42 -9.34 26.93
C ILE A 101 -8.07 -9.55 25.56
N ASP A 102 -9.01 -10.49 25.52
CA ASP A 102 -9.70 -10.91 24.31
C ASP A 102 -10.91 -10.01 24.05
N THR A 103 -10.64 -8.87 23.42
CA THR A 103 -11.63 -7.85 23.08
C THR A 103 -12.64 -8.29 22.00
N GLU A 104 -12.39 -9.39 21.25
CA GLU A 104 -13.24 -9.80 20.10
C GLU A 104 -13.39 -11.31 19.93
N ASN A 105 -13.22 -12.04 21.03
CA ASN A 105 -13.39 -13.49 21.04
C ASN A 105 -12.53 -14.19 19.96
N THR A 106 -11.27 -13.76 19.80
CA THR A 106 -10.32 -14.32 18.84
C THR A 106 -9.33 -15.26 19.47
N PHE A 107 -9.30 -15.36 20.80
CA PHE A 107 -8.52 -16.39 21.47
C PHE A 107 -9.02 -17.77 21.02
N ARG A 108 -8.11 -18.59 20.49
CA ARG A 108 -8.39 -19.95 20.00
C ARG A 108 -7.51 -20.93 20.78
N PRO A 109 -8.04 -21.59 21.82
CA PRO A 109 -7.29 -22.55 22.63
C PRO A 109 -6.59 -23.63 21.79
N GLU A 110 -7.22 -24.06 20.69
CA GLU A 110 -6.70 -25.09 19.79
C GLU A 110 -5.37 -24.67 19.15
N ARG A 111 -5.21 -23.37 18.87
CA ARG A 111 -3.97 -22.84 18.28
C ARG A 111 -2.84 -22.79 19.29
N ILE A 112 -3.13 -22.43 20.55
CA ILE A 112 -2.16 -22.51 21.65
C ILE A 112 -1.71 -23.97 21.84
N VAL A 113 -2.64 -24.93 21.78
CA VAL A 113 -2.31 -26.36 21.88
C VAL A 113 -1.34 -26.80 20.79
N GLN A 114 -1.55 -26.35 19.55
CA GLN A 114 -0.65 -26.66 18.43
C GLN A 114 0.76 -26.10 18.68
N ILE A 115 0.86 -24.85 19.12
CA ILE A 115 2.15 -24.18 19.38
C ILE A 115 2.87 -24.85 20.56
N ALA A 116 2.15 -25.19 21.63
CA ALA A 116 2.70 -25.89 22.79
C ALA A 116 3.27 -27.27 22.42
N LYS A 117 2.51 -28.07 21.64
CA LYS A 117 2.97 -29.38 21.17
C LYS A 117 4.22 -29.28 20.31
N ALA A 118 4.29 -28.28 19.42
CA ALA A 118 5.46 -28.05 18.57
C ALA A 118 6.74 -27.73 19.36
N GLN A 119 6.60 -27.20 20.59
CA GLN A 119 7.71 -26.91 21.50
C GLN A 119 7.97 -28.01 22.54
N GLY A 120 7.28 -29.15 22.44
CA GLY A 120 7.40 -30.24 23.41
C GLY A 120 6.86 -29.89 24.80
N LEU A 121 5.96 -28.91 24.89
CA LEU A 121 5.32 -28.48 26.14
C LEU A 121 4.00 -29.22 26.36
N ASN A 122 3.59 -29.37 27.62
CA ASN A 122 2.27 -29.89 27.97
C ASN A 122 1.20 -28.83 27.61
N PRO A 123 0.29 -29.10 26.66
CA PRO A 123 -0.69 -28.11 26.21
C PRO A 123 -1.70 -27.67 27.27
N GLU A 124 -2.11 -28.58 28.16
CA GLU A 124 -3.07 -28.27 29.22
C GLU A 124 -2.46 -27.29 30.22
N LYS A 125 -1.20 -27.53 30.59
CA LYS A 125 -0.43 -26.63 31.46
C LYS A 125 -0.21 -25.25 30.81
N VAL A 126 0.07 -25.22 29.51
CA VAL A 126 0.27 -23.96 28.78
C VAL A 126 -1.02 -23.15 28.71
N LEU A 127 -2.15 -23.82 28.47
CA LEU A 127 -3.47 -23.18 28.45
C LEU A 127 -3.88 -22.64 29.83
N SER A 128 -3.66 -23.42 30.91
CA SER A 128 -4.03 -22.99 32.27
C SER A 128 -3.30 -21.73 32.73
N ASN A 129 -2.13 -21.45 32.15
CA ASN A 129 -1.31 -20.28 32.44
C ASN A 129 -1.65 -19.05 31.56
N ILE A 130 -2.64 -19.16 30.69
CA ILE A 130 -3.15 -18.04 29.88
C ILE A 130 -4.52 -17.64 30.43
N HIS A 131 -4.53 -16.53 31.15
CA HIS A 131 -5.72 -15.93 31.73
C HIS A 131 -6.40 -15.06 30.68
N VAL A 132 -7.59 -15.45 30.21
CA VAL A 132 -8.30 -14.73 29.16
C VAL A 132 -9.39 -13.86 29.78
N ALA A 133 -9.29 -12.54 29.61
CA ALA A 133 -10.30 -11.59 30.02
C ALA A 133 -11.03 -11.05 28.79
N ARG A 134 -12.34 -11.29 28.70
CA ARG A 134 -13.14 -10.78 27.57
C ARG A 134 -13.58 -9.36 27.84
N ALA A 135 -13.18 -8.45 26.96
CA ALA A 135 -13.72 -7.09 26.98
C ALA A 135 -14.88 -6.99 25.99
N PHE A 136 -15.97 -6.34 26.40
CA PHE A 136 -17.19 -6.21 25.59
C PHE A 136 -17.32 -4.82 24.95
N ASN A 137 -16.58 -3.84 25.45
CA ASN A 137 -16.50 -2.47 24.94
C ASN A 137 -15.22 -1.79 25.48
N SER A 138 -14.95 -0.55 25.07
CA SER A 138 -13.73 0.18 25.42
C SER A 138 -13.62 0.55 26.92
N GLU A 139 -14.73 0.84 27.59
CA GLU A 139 -14.74 1.12 29.03
C GLU A 139 -14.45 -0.16 29.83
N HIS A 140 -15.05 -1.29 29.42
CA HIS A 140 -14.76 -2.60 30.00
C HIS A 140 -13.30 -3.01 29.76
N GLN A 141 -12.74 -2.69 28.59
CA GLN A 141 -11.32 -2.91 28.33
C GLN A 141 -10.41 -2.10 29.27
N MET A 142 -10.71 -0.81 29.47
CA MET A 142 -9.94 0.03 30.41
C MET A 142 -10.06 -0.48 31.84
N PHE A 143 -11.27 -0.86 32.28
CA PHE A 143 -11.49 -1.50 33.57
C PHE A 143 -10.67 -2.80 33.73
N LEU A 144 -10.61 -3.64 32.70
CA LEU A 144 -9.83 -4.88 32.72
C LEU A 144 -8.31 -4.61 32.76
N VAL A 145 -7.84 -3.53 32.15
CA VAL A 145 -6.44 -3.09 32.24
C VAL A 145 -6.14 -2.51 33.62
N GLU A 146 -7.01 -1.69 34.19
CA GLU A 146 -6.84 -1.15 35.55
C GLU A 146 -6.82 -2.28 36.60
N LYS A 147 -7.71 -3.26 36.44
CA LYS A 147 -7.75 -4.49 37.26
C LYS A 147 -6.60 -5.45 36.99
N SER A 148 -5.90 -5.30 35.87
CA SER A 148 -4.76 -6.18 35.56
C SER A 148 -3.64 -6.05 36.58
N ASN A 149 -3.46 -4.90 37.24
CA ASN A 149 -2.44 -4.72 38.28
C ASN A 149 -2.58 -5.72 39.44
N GLU A 150 -3.82 -5.97 39.90
CA GLU A 150 -4.11 -6.96 40.95
C GLU A 150 -3.79 -8.39 40.46
N ILE A 151 -4.15 -8.70 39.21
CA ILE A 151 -3.98 -10.03 38.60
C ILE A 151 -2.51 -10.33 38.27
N ILE A 152 -1.71 -9.30 37.92
CA ILE A 152 -0.30 -9.45 37.55
C ILE A 152 0.49 -10.07 38.68
N GLU A 153 0.32 -9.55 39.90
CA GLU A 153 1.01 -10.05 41.09
C GLU A 153 0.43 -11.40 41.53
N GLU A 154 -0.90 -11.53 41.59
CA GLU A 154 -1.58 -12.76 42.04
C GLU A 154 -1.24 -13.98 41.16
N LYS A 155 -1.19 -13.79 39.83
CA LYS A 155 -1.03 -14.88 38.86
C LYS A 155 0.36 -14.95 38.25
N ASN A 156 1.33 -14.16 38.74
CA ASN A 156 2.68 -14.07 38.17
C ASN A 156 2.67 -13.82 36.65
N ILE A 157 1.88 -12.84 36.19
CA ILE A 157 1.79 -12.48 34.78
C ILE A 157 3.09 -11.79 34.35
N LYS A 158 3.70 -12.24 33.24
CA LYS A 158 4.90 -11.63 32.65
C LYS A 158 4.68 -11.10 31.23
N LEU A 159 3.49 -11.32 30.67
CA LEU A 159 3.08 -10.81 29.36
C LEU A 159 1.59 -10.46 29.37
N ILE A 160 1.27 -9.26 28.91
CA ILE A 160 -0.10 -8.83 28.60
C ILE A 160 -0.19 -8.64 27.08
N VAL A 161 -1.21 -9.25 26.46
CA VAL A 161 -1.41 -9.22 25.00
C VAL A 161 -2.63 -8.39 24.63
N ILE A 162 -2.42 -7.39 23.75
CA ILE A 162 -3.44 -6.51 23.16
C ILE A 162 -2.92 -6.08 21.75
N ASP A 163 -3.66 -6.10 20.62
CA ASP A 163 -3.13 -5.90 19.21
C ASP A 163 -3.63 -4.61 18.43
N CYS A 164 -2.82 -3.86 17.59
CA CYS A 164 -3.19 -2.52 16.92
C CYS A 164 -2.35 -1.82 15.79
N VAL A 165 -3.00 -0.89 15.03
CA VAL A 165 -2.60 0.01 13.88
C VAL A 165 -3.26 1.41 13.95
N HIS A 166 -2.66 2.53 13.54
CA HIS A 166 -3.27 3.89 13.66
C HIS A 166 -4.59 4.13 12.83
N PRO A 167 -5.58 4.95 13.27
CA PRO A 167 -6.87 5.17 12.57
C PRO A 167 -6.79 5.83 11.21
N ASP A 168 -5.80 6.70 11.04
CA ASP A 168 -5.61 7.42 9.78
C ASP A 168 -4.82 6.58 8.77
N THR A 169 -4.37 5.38 9.14
CA THR A 169 -3.71 4.46 8.21
C THR A 169 -4.67 4.12 7.08
N ASN A 170 -4.19 4.27 5.85
CA ASN A 170 -4.92 3.84 4.67
C ASN A 170 -4.82 2.32 4.54
N ILE A 171 -5.92 1.62 4.30
CA ILE A 171 -5.95 0.16 4.11
C ILE A 171 -6.57 -0.14 2.76
N ILE A 172 -6.06 -1.16 2.07
CA ILE A 172 -6.56 -1.56 0.75
C ILE A 172 -7.52 -2.74 0.90
N ASN A 173 -8.77 -2.53 0.50
CA ASN A 173 -9.73 -3.63 0.41
C ASN A 173 -9.48 -4.49 -0.85
N ALA A 174 -10.06 -5.68 -0.91
CA ALA A 174 -9.88 -6.61 -2.03
C ALA A 174 -10.39 -6.06 -3.39
N ASN A 175 -11.24 -5.04 -3.36
CA ASN A 175 -11.70 -4.32 -4.54
C ASN A 175 -10.75 -3.16 -4.93
N GLY A 176 -9.59 -3.01 -4.27
CA GLY A 176 -8.62 -1.95 -4.57
C GLY A 176 -8.98 -0.56 -4.03
N ASN A 177 -10.03 -0.45 -3.22
CA ASN A 177 -10.39 0.84 -2.62
C ASN A 177 -9.57 1.09 -1.36
N VAL A 178 -9.20 2.35 -1.17
CA VAL A 178 -8.63 2.85 0.07
C VAL A 178 -9.76 3.03 1.08
N VAL A 179 -9.67 2.34 2.20
CA VAL A 179 -10.58 2.45 3.34
C VAL A 179 -9.78 2.84 4.57
N LYS A 180 -10.43 3.55 5.50
CA LYS A 180 -9.86 3.75 6.83
C LYS A 180 -10.22 2.55 7.72
N PRO A 181 -9.40 2.26 8.74
CA PRO A 181 -9.77 1.36 9.83
C PRO A 181 -11.21 1.50 10.30
N LYS A 182 -11.66 2.73 10.55
CA LYS A 182 -13.02 3.07 10.97
C LYS A 182 -14.13 2.66 10.01
N GLU A 183 -13.80 2.50 8.74
CA GLU A 183 -14.74 2.26 7.64
C GLU A 183 -14.77 0.78 7.21
N ILE A 184 -13.96 -0.07 7.85
CA ILE A 184 -13.90 -1.50 7.52
C ILE A 184 -15.17 -2.17 8.04
N VAL A 185 -15.86 -2.84 7.11
CA VAL A 185 -17.04 -3.66 7.36
C VAL A 185 -16.65 -5.11 7.11
N MET A 186 -17.02 -6.03 8.01
CA MET A 186 -16.64 -7.45 7.97
C MET A 186 -16.96 -8.14 6.62
N GLU A 187 -18.01 -7.68 5.94
CA GLU A 187 -18.44 -8.19 4.64
C GLU A 187 -17.50 -7.81 3.47
N ASN A 188 -16.69 -6.75 3.62
CA ASN A 188 -15.76 -6.30 2.59
C ASN A 188 -14.36 -6.85 2.87
N PRO A 189 -13.89 -7.87 2.14
CA PRO A 189 -12.59 -8.47 2.39
C PRO A 189 -11.45 -7.47 2.13
N LEU A 190 -10.36 -7.62 2.87
CA LEU A 190 -9.10 -6.92 2.65
C LEU A 190 -8.22 -7.65 1.65
N LEU A 191 -7.24 -6.94 1.08
CA LEU A 191 -6.21 -7.56 0.27
C LEU A 191 -5.09 -8.07 1.20
N SER A 192 -4.93 -9.39 1.26
CA SER A 192 -3.93 -10.11 2.07
C SER A 192 -2.86 -10.72 1.17
N VAL A 193 -1.66 -10.94 1.71
CA VAL A 193 -0.56 -11.59 0.99
C VAL A 193 -0.30 -12.96 1.59
N ASP A 194 -0.24 -13.97 0.72
CA ASP A 194 0.23 -15.30 1.05
C ASP A 194 1.74 -15.40 0.76
N PHE A 195 2.56 -15.57 1.80
CA PHE A 195 4.00 -15.70 1.67
C PHE A 195 4.48 -17.06 1.15
N ASP A 196 3.64 -18.10 1.21
CA ASP A 196 4.00 -19.42 0.70
C ASP A 196 3.83 -19.44 -0.83
N ASN A 197 2.76 -18.81 -1.32
CA ASN A 197 2.39 -18.80 -2.73
C ASN A 197 2.80 -17.51 -3.47
N PHE A 198 3.23 -16.48 -2.75
CA PHE A 198 3.52 -15.14 -3.30
C PHE A 198 2.37 -14.57 -4.12
N SER A 199 1.16 -14.65 -3.57
CA SER A 199 -0.07 -14.19 -4.20
C SER A 199 -0.82 -13.22 -3.30
N GLN A 200 -1.63 -12.36 -3.92
CA GLN A 200 -2.55 -11.47 -3.21
C GLN A 200 -3.97 -11.99 -3.33
N GLU A 201 -4.65 -12.15 -2.19
CA GLU A 201 -5.98 -12.75 -2.14
C GLU A 201 -6.95 -11.96 -1.24
N PRO A 202 -8.25 -11.96 -1.58
CA PRO A 202 -9.27 -11.45 -0.69
C PRO A 202 -9.30 -12.26 0.61
N ALA A 203 -9.27 -11.58 1.75
CA ALA A 203 -9.42 -12.19 3.06
C ALA A 203 -10.38 -11.38 3.93
N HIS A 204 -11.37 -12.06 4.50
CA HIS A 204 -12.37 -11.42 5.36
C HIS A 204 -11.78 -11.04 6.71
N VAL A 205 -12.14 -9.85 7.18
CA VAL A 205 -11.81 -9.40 8.53
C VAL A 205 -12.76 -10.12 9.47
N SER A 206 -12.21 -10.93 10.38
CA SER A 206 -13.00 -11.64 11.38
C SER A 206 -13.26 -10.81 12.64
N ALA A 207 -12.50 -9.73 12.83
CA ALA A 207 -12.43 -8.98 14.08
C ALA A 207 -11.79 -7.56 13.86
N LEU A 208 -12.29 -6.47 14.48
CA LEU A 208 -11.82 -5.08 14.37
C LEU A 208 -11.76 -4.31 15.71
N TYR A 209 -10.54 -4.07 16.22
CA TYR A 209 -10.32 -3.58 17.59
C TYR A 209 -10.16 -2.06 17.67
N LYS A 210 -10.35 -1.50 18.87
CA LYS A 210 -9.94 -0.12 19.21
C LYS A 210 -9.02 -0.13 20.43
N LYS A 211 -7.97 0.69 20.44
CA LYS A 211 -7.03 0.87 21.56
C LYS A 211 -6.63 2.33 21.72
N PHE A 212 -6.04 2.70 22.86
CA PHE A 212 -5.54 4.05 23.14
C PHE A 212 -4.08 4.01 23.63
N PRO A 213 -3.07 3.90 22.73
CA PRO A 213 -1.67 3.94 23.11
C PRO A 213 -1.29 5.36 23.51
N GLU A 214 -0.40 5.52 24.50
CA GLU A 214 0.17 6.82 24.90
C GLU A 214 1.23 7.33 23.90
N LYS A 215 1.80 6.41 23.10
CA LYS A 215 2.93 6.68 22.20
C LYS A 215 2.82 5.94 20.89
N LEU A 216 3.26 6.59 19.83
CA LEU A 216 3.41 6.02 18.49
C LEU A 216 4.84 6.21 17.97
N LEU A 217 5.20 5.37 17.01
CA LEU A 217 6.37 5.53 16.17
C LEU A 217 5.91 5.97 14.77
N GLU A 218 6.52 7.03 14.26
CA GLU A 218 6.45 7.43 12.87
C GLU A 218 7.69 6.90 12.14
N LEU A 219 7.47 5.93 11.25
CA LEU A 219 8.50 5.30 10.44
C LEU A 219 8.52 5.95 9.06
N ASP A 220 9.70 6.43 8.65
CA ASP A 220 9.97 6.93 7.31
C ASP A 220 10.83 5.91 6.57
N ALA A 221 10.27 5.29 5.54
CA ALA A 221 10.90 4.30 4.69
C ALA A 221 11.13 4.85 3.27
N GLY A 222 11.51 6.14 3.18
CA GLY A 222 11.82 6.86 1.94
C GLY A 222 10.57 7.21 1.12
N THR A 223 9.94 6.21 0.50
CA THR A 223 8.69 6.41 -0.27
C THR A 223 7.43 6.14 0.55
N ARG A 224 7.58 5.62 1.77
CA ARG A 224 6.47 5.19 2.63
C ARG A 224 6.59 5.86 4.01
N LYS A 225 5.49 6.43 4.52
CA LYS A 225 5.38 6.91 5.91
C LYS A 225 4.28 6.17 6.65
N ILE A 226 4.61 5.69 7.83
CA ILE A 226 3.75 4.78 8.60
C ILE A 226 3.74 5.22 10.06
N LYS A 227 2.53 5.34 10.64
CA LYS A 227 2.36 5.59 12.07
C LYS A 227 1.79 4.36 12.74
N VAL A 228 2.50 3.84 13.73
CA VAL A 228 2.22 2.55 14.38
C VAL A 228 2.58 2.59 15.86
N THR A 229 2.06 1.64 16.63
CA THR A 229 2.51 1.50 18.02
C THR A 229 3.89 0.86 18.10
N PRO A 230 4.66 1.10 19.18
CA PRO A 230 5.97 0.47 19.39
C PRO A 230 5.95 -1.06 19.31
N ASN A 231 4.83 -1.70 19.64
CA ASN A 231 4.66 -3.15 19.63
C ASN A 231 4.05 -3.70 18.33
N HIS A 232 3.77 -2.86 17.33
CA HIS A 232 3.36 -3.33 16.00
C HIS A 232 4.52 -4.06 15.31
N ARG A 233 4.27 -5.09 14.49
CA ARG A 233 5.33 -5.85 13.82
C ARG A 233 5.40 -5.60 12.33
N PHE A 234 6.63 -5.61 11.83
CA PHE A 234 6.95 -5.52 10.43
C PHE A 234 7.71 -6.76 9.99
N PHE A 235 7.51 -7.14 8.74
CA PHE A 235 8.39 -8.08 8.06
C PHE A 235 9.63 -7.32 7.59
N VAL A 236 10.81 -7.80 7.98
CA VAL A 236 12.11 -7.22 7.68
C VAL A 236 12.95 -8.23 6.92
N LEU A 237 13.62 -7.80 5.85
CA LEU A 237 14.63 -8.61 5.17
C LEU A 237 15.93 -8.58 5.97
N ASN A 238 16.33 -9.73 6.48
CA ASN A 238 17.64 -9.91 7.09
C ASN A 238 18.41 -10.97 6.28
N LYS A 239 19.45 -10.51 5.59
CA LYS A 239 20.27 -11.29 4.65
C LYS A 239 19.43 -11.97 3.56
N ASP A 240 19.04 -13.21 3.79
CA ASP A 240 18.37 -14.10 2.87
C ASP A 240 16.98 -14.55 3.37
N LYS A 241 16.52 -14.02 4.51
CA LYS A 241 15.25 -14.41 5.14
C LYS A 241 14.41 -13.20 5.51
N ILE A 242 13.10 -13.38 5.43
CA ILE A 242 12.11 -12.45 5.97
C ILE A 242 11.87 -12.85 7.42
N GLU A 243 12.07 -11.93 8.35
CA GLU A 243 11.82 -12.12 9.77
C GLU A 243 10.86 -11.04 10.29
N GLU A 244 10.19 -11.31 11.41
CA GLU A 244 9.35 -10.33 12.06
C GLU A 244 10.13 -9.51 13.08
N LYS A 245 9.91 -8.20 13.07
CA LYS A 245 10.55 -7.27 14.01
C LYS A 245 9.52 -6.28 14.54
N PHE A 246 9.57 -5.98 15.84
CA PHE A 246 8.72 -4.93 16.40
C PHE A 246 9.14 -3.55 15.90
N ALA A 247 8.19 -2.63 15.81
CA ALA A 247 8.42 -1.26 15.38
C ALA A 247 9.46 -0.56 16.25
N LYS A 248 9.45 -0.80 17.57
CA LYS A 248 10.44 -0.27 18.53
C LYS A 248 11.85 -0.83 18.34
N ASP A 249 11.98 -1.99 17.72
CA ASP A 249 13.26 -2.66 17.50
C ASP A 249 13.85 -2.32 16.12
N LEU A 250 13.05 -1.73 15.21
CA LEU A 250 13.50 -1.27 13.91
C LEU A 250 14.63 -0.25 14.05
N LYS A 251 15.57 -0.29 13.10
CA LYS A 251 16.72 0.60 13.03
C LYS A 251 16.83 1.17 11.63
N SER A 252 17.46 2.35 11.53
CA SER A 252 17.82 2.90 10.22
C SER A 252 18.70 1.90 9.46
N GLY A 253 18.37 1.65 8.20
CA GLY A 253 19.01 0.61 7.38
C GLY A 253 18.27 -0.75 7.34
N ASP A 254 17.26 -0.98 8.20
CA ASP A 254 16.40 -2.17 8.08
C ASP A 254 15.54 -2.09 6.82
N TYR A 255 15.39 -3.21 6.11
CA TYR A 255 14.56 -3.31 4.91
C TYR A 255 13.18 -3.86 5.27
N VAL A 256 12.16 -3.01 5.28
CA VAL A 256 10.77 -3.42 5.53
C VAL A 256 10.09 -3.87 4.24
N VAL A 257 9.27 -4.93 4.34
CA VAL A 257 8.50 -5.46 3.21
C VAL A 257 7.35 -4.52 2.84
N GLY A 258 7.44 -3.95 1.65
CA GLY A 258 6.37 -3.27 0.96
C GLY A 258 5.80 -4.10 -0.19
N ILE A 259 4.72 -3.60 -0.81
CA ILE A 259 4.15 -4.21 -2.02
C ILE A 259 4.54 -3.40 -3.24
N LYS A 260 5.09 -4.09 -4.26
CA LYS A 260 5.48 -3.49 -5.55
C LYS A 260 4.29 -3.30 -6.49
N LYS A 261 3.32 -4.22 -6.42
CA LYS A 261 2.13 -4.22 -7.29
C LYS A 261 0.88 -4.64 -6.53
N LEU A 262 -0.23 -3.91 -6.69
CA LEU A 262 -1.53 -4.31 -6.15
C LEU A 262 -2.27 -5.23 -7.12
N GLU A 263 -2.60 -6.44 -6.70
CA GLU A 263 -3.35 -7.41 -7.54
C GLU A 263 -4.84 -7.35 -7.22
N VAL A 264 -5.55 -6.47 -7.93
CA VAL A 264 -6.99 -6.27 -7.76
C VAL A 264 -7.75 -6.97 -8.89
N LYS A 265 -8.63 -7.92 -8.55
CA LYS A 265 -9.55 -8.53 -9.51
C LYS A 265 -10.68 -7.56 -9.84
N GLY A 266 -10.42 -6.66 -10.79
CA GLY A 266 -11.35 -5.62 -11.20
C GLY A 266 -12.62 -6.15 -11.87
N LYS A 267 -13.73 -5.41 -11.70
CA LYS A 267 -15.02 -5.69 -12.36
C LYS A 267 -15.27 -4.70 -13.47
N LYS A 268 -15.80 -5.15 -14.61
CA LYS A 268 -16.15 -4.26 -15.73
C LYS A 268 -17.16 -3.20 -15.26
N PHE A 269 -16.91 -1.94 -15.61
CA PHE A 269 -17.74 -0.82 -15.21
C PHE A 269 -18.50 -0.19 -16.40
N LEU A 270 -17.83 0.63 -17.21
CA LEU A 270 -18.44 1.35 -18.34
C LEU A 270 -17.65 1.23 -19.64
N GLY A 271 -16.49 0.59 -19.59
CA GLY A 271 -15.52 0.54 -20.68
C GLY A 271 -14.52 1.68 -20.64
N SER A 272 -13.37 1.43 -21.28
CA SER A 272 -12.18 2.29 -21.26
C SER A 272 -12.47 3.71 -21.74
N ALA A 273 -13.26 3.89 -22.80
CA ALA A 273 -13.64 5.20 -23.33
C ALA A 273 -14.36 6.08 -22.30
N TRP A 274 -15.33 5.51 -21.57
CA TRP A 274 -16.04 6.21 -20.50
C TRP A 274 -15.09 6.56 -19.35
N CYS A 275 -14.28 5.60 -18.91
CA CYS A 275 -13.34 5.82 -17.81
C CYS A 275 -12.31 6.90 -18.15
N GLU A 276 -11.79 6.95 -19.37
CA GLU A 276 -10.88 7.99 -19.85
C GLU A 276 -11.54 9.38 -19.86
N PHE A 277 -12.78 9.47 -20.36
CA PHE A 277 -13.56 10.69 -20.32
C PHE A 277 -13.79 11.19 -18.88
N LEU A 278 -14.11 10.27 -17.95
CA LEU A 278 -14.27 10.60 -16.53
C LEU A 278 -12.97 11.03 -15.87
N GLY A 279 -11.83 10.44 -16.26
CA GLY A 279 -10.51 10.84 -15.80
C GLY A 279 -10.19 12.28 -16.17
N TYR A 280 -10.41 12.64 -17.43
CA TYR A 280 -10.21 14.01 -17.91
C TYR A 280 -11.20 15.00 -17.27
N PHE A 281 -12.44 14.57 -17.02
CA PHE A 281 -13.40 15.37 -16.25
C PHE A 281 -12.93 15.63 -14.80
N VAL A 282 -12.33 14.63 -14.14
CA VAL A 282 -11.77 14.83 -12.79
C VAL A 282 -10.64 15.84 -12.80
N GLY A 283 -9.82 15.94 -13.85
CA GLY A 283 -8.84 17.02 -13.97
C GLY A 283 -9.50 18.36 -14.32
N ASP A 284 -9.84 18.53 -15.59
CA ASP A 284 -10.22 19.81 -16.20
C ASP A 284 -11.74 20.03 -16.40
N GLY A 285 -12.55 19.09 -15.92
CA GLY A 285 -14.01 19.18 -15.94
C GLY A 285 -14.57 20.03 -14.80
N SER A 286 -15.69 20.70 -15.09
CA SER A 286 -16.48 21.45 -14.12
C SER A 286 -17.97 21.37 -14.42
N ILE A 287 -18.80 21.43 -13.37
CA ILE A 287 -20.26 21.52 -13.47
C ILE A 287 -20.66 22.93 -13.03
N SER A 288 -21.21 23.72 -13.93
CA SER A 288 -21.69 25.07 -13.65
C SER A 288 -23.04 25.07 -12.92
N ALA A 289 -23.39 26.21 -12.31
CA ALA A 289 -24.66 26.40 -11.60
C ALA A 289 -25.88 26.16 -12.49
N ASN A 290 -25.80 26.52 -13.78
CA ASN A 290 -26.85 26.29 -14.78
C ASN A 290 -26.85 24.86 -15.35
N ARG A 291 -26.40 23.87 -14.57
CA ARG A 291 -26.41 22.44 -14.93
C ARG A 291 -25.78 22.17 -16.31
N THR A 292 -24.59 22.70 -16.53
CA THR A 292 -23.80 22.44 -17.75
C THR A 292 -22.45 21.85 -17.36
N VAL A 293 -22.07 20.77 -18.04
CA VAL A 293 -20.72 20.21 -17.93
C VAL A 293 -19.81 20.96 -18.88
N SER A 294 -18.65 21.43 -18.42
CA SER A 294 -17.68 22.11 -19.25
C SER A 294 -16.26 21.63 -19.01
N PHE A 295 -15.48 21.58 -20.09
CA PHE A 295 -14.08 21.17 -20.12
C PHE A 295 -13.23 22.31 -20.66
N TRP A 296 -12.09 22.57 -20.03
CA TRP A 296 -11.21 23.69 -20.37
C TRP A 296 -9.78 23.22 -20.54
N ASP A 297 -9.10 23.62 -21.61
CA ASP A 297 -7.69 23.29 -21.82
C ASP A 297 -6.98 24.40 -22.59
N LYS A 298 -5.67 24.58 -22.35
CA LYS A 298 -4.82 25.47 -23.15
C LYS A 298 -4.44 24.85 -24.48
N ASP A 299 -4.33 23.52 -24.56
CA ASP A 299 -4.01 22.80 -25.79
C ASP A 299 -5.29 22.34 -26.52
N LYS A 300 -5.62 23.02 -27.61
CA LYS A 300 -6.80 22.72 -28.44
C LYS A 300 -6.80 21.27 -28.93
N LYS A 301 -5.64 20.64 -29.16
CA LYS A 301 -5.58 19.26 -29.69
C LYS A 301 -6.03 18.24 -28.66
N VAL A 302 -5.63 18.42 -27.41
CA VAL A 302 -6.08 17.56 -26.29
C VAL A 302 -7.58 17.74 -26.10
N LEU A 303 -8.05 18.98 -26.03
CA LEU A 303 -9.48 19.25 -25.90
C LEU A 303 -10.30 18.68 -27.08
N GLN A 304 -9.76 18.73 -28.30
CA GLN A 304 -10.40 18.15 -29.48
C GLN A 304 -10.54 16.63 -29.38
N TYR A 305 -9.54 15.95 -28.83
CA TYR A 305 -9.60 14.51 -28.57
C TYR A 305 -10.76 14.18 -27.62
N TYR A 306 -10.84 14.84 -26.46
CA TYR A 306 -11.92 14.60 -25.50
C TYR A 306 -13.30 15.06 -25.99
N HIS A 307 -13.35 16.06 -26.87
CA HIS A 307 -14.58 16.43 -27.56
C HIS A 307 -15.04 15.32 -28.53
N ASN A 308 -14.12 14.65 -29.23
CA ASN A 308 -14.46 13.52 -30.09
C ASN A 308 -14.86 12.28 -29.28
N LEU A 309 -14.14 12.00 -28.19
CA LEU A 309 -14.50 10.95 -27.24
C LEU A 309 -15.92 11.18 -26.68
N ALA A 310 -16.27 12.42 -26.32
CA ALA A 310 -17.62 12.75 -25.90
C ALA A 310 -18.69 12.48 -26.99
N LYS A 311 -18.35 12.64 -28.29
CA LYS A 311 -19.26 12.26 -29.38
C LYS A 311 -19.42 10.74 -29.51
N GLU A 312 -18.32 10.00 -29.40
CA GLU A 312 -18.32 8.52 -29.41
C GLU A 312 -19.17 7.96 -28.25
N LEU A 313 -19.13 8.64 -27.10
CA LEU A 313 -19.98 8.34 -25.94
C LEU A 313 -21.43 8.88 -26.05
N SER A 314 -21.82 9.40 -27.22
CA SER A 314 -23.16 9.94 -27.49
C SER A 314 -23.57 11.14 -26.61
N LEU A 315 -22.61 11.89 -26.05
CA LEU A 315 -22.86 13.02 -25.14
C LEU A 315 -23.14 14.38 -25.81
N LYS A 316 -23.30 14.42 -27.15
CA LYS A 316 -23.66 15.61 -27.94
C LYS A 316 -22.93 16.91 -27.49
N PRO A 317 -21.59 16.94 -27.45
CA PRO A 317 -20.85 18.14 -27.05
C PRO A 317 -21.07 19.29 -28.05
N ARG A 318 -21.17 20.52 -27.52
CA ARG A 318 -21.20 21.74 -28.32
C ARG A 318 -19.83 22.01 -28.94
N GLN A 319 -19.81 22.81 -30.02
CA GLN A 319 -18.58 23.21 -30.69
C GLN A 319 -17.57 23.84 -29.72
N ILE A 320 -16.30 23.52 -29.92
CA ILE A 320 -15.18 24.10 -29.15
C ILE A 320 -15.09 25.60 -29.43
N LYS A 321 -15.02 26.39 -28.37
CA LYS A 321 -14.82 27.85 -28.42
C LYS A 321 -13.50 28.22 -27.76
N LYS A 322 -12.93 29.36 -28.17
CA LYS A 322 -11.75 29.97 -27.54
C LYS A 322 -12.20 31.08 -26.60
N TYR A 323 -11.61 31.15 -25.41
CA TYR A 323 -11.78 32.26 -24.48
C TYR A 323 -10.44 32.57 -23.83
N ARG A 324 -9.95 33.80 -24.05
CA ARG A 324 -8.58 34.21 -23.68
C ARG A 324 -7.55 33.21 -24.23
N ASN A 325 -6.72 32.64 -23.36
CA ASN A 325 -5.66 31.69 -23.71
C ASN A 325 -6.09 30.21 -23.56
N CYS A 326 -7.38 29.95 -23.36
CA CYS A 326 -7.91 28.60 -23.21
C CYS A 326 -9.00 28.32 -24.26
N TYR A 327 -9.22 27.03 -24.49
CA TYR A 327 -10.31 26.49 -25.28
C TYR A 327 -11.28 25.76 -24.35
N TYR A 328 -12.55 25.70 -24.72
CA TYR A 328 -13.54 24.95 -23.96
C TYR A 328 -14.64 24.38 -24.85
N PHE A 329 -15.28 23.30 -24.40
CA PHE A 329 -16.58 22.85 -24.91
C PHE A 329 -17.53 22.59 -23.75
N ARG A 330 -18.83 22.46 -24.08
CA ARG A 330 -19.89 22.25 -23.10
C ARG A 330 -20.81 21.12 -23.51
N ILE A 331 -21.33 20.39 -22.53
CA ILE A 331 -22.36 19.39 -22.68
C ILE A 331 -23.53 19.78 -21.78
N ASN A 332 -24.71 19.92 -22.39
CA ASN A 332 -25.95 20.19 -21.68
C ASN A 332 -26.75 18.89 -21.60
N SER A 333 -26.62 18.18 -20.48
CA SER A 333 -27.34 16.94 -20.23
C SER A 333 -27.57 16.81 -18.73
N VAL A 334 -28.84 16.73 -18.34
CA VAL A 334 -29.24 16.48 -16.95
C VAL A 334 -28.84 15.05 -16.56
N ASP A 335 -29.10 14.08 -17.44
CA ASP A 335 -28.72 12.67 -17.23
C ASP A 335 -27.22 12.50 -16.98
N LEU A 336 -26.37 13.20 -17.73
CA LEU A 336 -24.92 13.18 -17.51
C LEU A 336 -24.58 13.72 -16.12
N ILE A 337 -25.18 14.82 -15.70
CA ILE A 337 -24.90 15.43 -14.39
C ILE A 337 -25.33 14.53 -13.26
N ASP A 338 -26.55 13.99 -13.36
CA ASP A 338 -27.09 13.07 -12.36
C ASP A 338 -26.21 11.82 -12.28
N PHE A 339 -25.83 11.26 -13.43
CA PHE A 339 -24.87 10.16 -13.50
C PHE A 339 -23.53 10.49 -12.82
N LEU A 340 -22.90 11.64 -13.13
CA LEU A 340 -21.63 12.07 -12.54
C LEU A 340 -21.75 12.19 -11.00
N ILE A 341 -22.86 12.71 -10.51
CA ILE A 341 -23.15 12.82 -9.07
C ILE A 341 -23.34 11.42 -8.47
N THR A 342 -24.12 10.54 -9.11
CA THR A 342 -24.39 9.17 -8.65
C THR A 342 -23.12 8.33 -8.55
N ILE A 343 -22.16 8.50 -9.46
CA ILE A 343 -20.87 7.79 -9.36
C ILE A 343 -19.93 8.39 -8.31
N GLY A 344 -20.30 9.52 -7.71
CA GLY A 344 -19.59 10.13 -6.57
C GLY A 344 -18.59 11.22 -6.95
N LEU A 345 -18.66 11.78 -8.17
CA LEU A 345 -17.76 12.86 -8.57
C LEU A 345 -18.08 14.16 -7.86
N LYS A 346 -17.04 14.77 -7.29
CA LYS A 346 -17.15 16.03 -6.53
C LYS A 346 -16.96 17.23 -7.44
N LYS A 347 -17.77 18.27 -7.20
CA LYS A 347 -17.69 19.55 -7.93
C LYS A 347 -16.49 20.39 -7.50
N ILE A 348 -16.14 20.35 -6.21
CA ILE A 348 -15.12 21.20 -5.60
C ILE A 348 -13.75 20.55 -5.78
N SER A 349 -12.79 21.30 -6.36
CA SER A 349 -11.45 20.77 -6.70
C SER A 349 -10.69 20.17 -5.51
N LYS A 350 -10.86 20.69 -4.30
CA LYS A 350 -10.22 20.19 -3.08
C LYS A 350 -10.83 18.88 -2.56
N GLU A 351 -12.06 18.59 -2.96
CA GLU A 351 -12.82 17.42 -2.54
C GLU A 351 -12.78 16.29 -3.58
N LYS A 352 -12.31 16.58 -4.80
CA LYS A 352 -12.18 15.60 -5.88
C LYS A 352 -11.47 14.34 -5.38
N GLU A 353 -11.96 13.20 -5.85
CA GLU A 353 -11.49 11.87 -5.50
C GLU A 353 -11.78 10.93 -6.68
N ILE A 354 -11.09 9.79 -6.75
CA ILE A 354 -11.41 8.72 -7.68
C ILE A 354 -12.65 7.98 -7.16
N PRO A 355 -13.74 7.90 -7.96
CA PRO A 355 -14.90 7.09 -7.62
C PRO A 355 -14.55 5.66 -7.22
N LYS A 356 -15.19 5.13 -6.16
CA LYS A 356 -14.99 3.73 -5.71
C LYS A 356 -15.25 2.71 -6.82
N LYS A 357 -16.27 2.96 -7.67
CA LYS A 357 -16.58 2.13 -8.84
C LYS A 357 -15.42 2.07 -9.84
N ILE A 358 -14.64 3.14 -9.99
CA ILE A 358 -13.47 3.20 -10.87
C ILE A 358 -12.27 2.54 -10.20
N MET A 359 -12.00 2.79 -8.92
CA MET A 359 -10.93 2.09 -8.18
C MET A 359 -11.07 0.56 -8.23
N SER A 360 -12.32 0.08 -8.26
CA SER A 360 -12.69 -1.35 -8.35
C SER A 360 -12.84 -1.87 -9.79
N ALA A 361 -12.63 -1.02 -10.80
CA ALA A 361 -12.82 -1.38 -12.20
C ALA A 361 -11.69 -2.30 -12.71
N THR A 362 -11.83 -2.80 -13.94
CA THR A 362 -10.75 -3.58 -14.60
C THR A 362 -9.46 -2.77 -14.72
N ASP A 363 -8.30 -3.43 -14.82
CA ASP A 363 -7.01 -2.74 -15.01
C ASP A 363 -7.03 -1.85 -16.26
N GLU A 364 -7.72 -2.30 -17.33
CA GLU A 364 -7.87 -1.52 -18.55
C GLU A 364 -8.64 -0.20 -18.31
N GLU A 365 -9.76 -0.27 -17.60
CA GLU A 365 -10.60 0.88 -17.26
C GLU A 365 -9.88 1.84 -16.30
N VAL A 366 -9.15 1.33 -15.31
CA VAL A 366 -8.34 2.17 -14.41
C VAL A 366 -7.21 2.84 -15.18
N ALA A 367 -6.52 2.13 -16.06
CA ALA A 367 -5.47 2.70 -16.91
C ALA A 367 -6.03 3.82 -17.81
N ALA A 368 -7.22 3.61 -18.38
CA ALA A 368 -7.90 4.60 -19.20
C ALA A 368 -8.29 5.84 -18.37
N PHE A 369 -8.85 5.66 -17.17
CA PHE A 369 -9.14 6.77 -16.26
C PHE A 369 -7.88 7.55 -15.89
N LEU A 370 -6.79 6.87 -15.54
CA LEU A 370 -5.51 7.51 -15.24
C LEU A 370 -4.97 8.28 -16.45
N ARG A 371 -5.05 7.72 -17.67
CA ARG A 371 -4.66 8.41 -18.91
C ARG A 371 -5.41 9.73 -19.07
N GLY A 372 -6.74 9.69 -18.90
CA GLY A 372 -7.62 10.86 -18.86
C GLY A 372 -7.16 11.93 -17.88
N LEU A 373 -6.93 11.50 -16.65
CA LEU A 373 -6.55 12.38 -15.55
C LEU A 373 -5.14 12.98 -15.74
N PHE A 374 -4.18 12.21 -16.25
CA PHE A 374 -2.83 12.67 -16.54
C PHE A 374 -2.76 13.57 -17.80
N ASP A 375 -3.66 13.40 -18.76
CA ASP A 375 -3.77 14.34 -19.88
C ASP A 375 -4.17 15.75 -19.41
N ALA A 376 -5.06 15.84 -18.42
CA ALA A 376 -5.44 17.10 -17.77
C ALA A 376 -4.31 17.65 -16.87
N GLU A 377 -3.99 16.93 -15.80
CA GLU A 377 -3.16 17.46 -14.69
C GLU A 377 -1.69 17.01 -14.74
N GLY A 378 -1.37 16.03 -15.59
CA GLY A 378 -0.05 15.43 -15.65
C GLY A 378 0.96 16.25 -16.46
N SER A 379 2.23 16.25 -16.06
CA SER A 379 3.31 16.95 -16.78
C SER A 379 4.56 16.08 -16.91
N VAL A 380 5.23 16.17 -18.06
CA VAL A 380 6.49 15.43 -18.31
C VAL A 380 7.67 16.41 -18.30
N TYR A 381 8.62 16.14 -17.41
CA TYR A 381 9.86 16.91 -17.27
C TYR A 381 11.04 16.09 -17.75
N LEU A 382 11.79 16.67 -18.70
CA LEU A 382 13.08 16.15 -19.11
C LEU A 382 14.12 16.71 -18.14
N GLY A 383 14.86 15.83 -17.46
CA GLY A 383 15.72 16.22 -16.35
C GLY A 383 16.81 17.22 -16.74
N LYS A 384 17.07 18.17 -15.83
CA LYS A 384 18.35 18.87 -15.76
C LYS A 384 19.45 17.85 -15.37
N THR A 385 20.69 18.10 -15.77
CA THR A 385 21.82 17.26 -15.35
C THR A 385 22.08 17.49 -13.86
N TYR A 386 22.18 16.42 -13.09
CA TYR A 386 22.55 16.44 -11.67
C TYR A 386 23.75 15.53 -11.43
N ASN A 387 24.66 15.98 -10.58
CA ASN A 387 25.74 15.16 -10.04
C ASN A 387 25.17 14.26 -8.94
N VAL A 388 25.18 12.95 -9.16
CA VAL A 388 24.87 11.95 -8.15
C VAL A 388 26.19 11.43 -7.61
N VAL A 389 26.42 11.62 -6.30
CA VAL A 389 27.61 11.11 -5.62
C VAL A 389 27.30 9.70 -5.12
N PHE A 390 27.98 8.71 -5.67
CA PHE A 390 27.97 7.33 -5.22
C PHE A 390 29.10 7.14 -4.21
N LYS A 391 28.76 7.01 -2.93
CA LYS A 391 29.74 6.62 -1.91
C LYS A 391 30.03 5.13 -2.03
N ARG A 392 31.24 4.78 -2.47
CA ARG A 392 31.75 3.41 -2.45
C ARG A 392 32.71 3.25 -1.27
N LYS A 393 33.02 2.00 -0.90
CA LYS A 393 34.05 1.70 0.10
C LYS A 393 35.43 2.29 -0.27
N ASP A 394 35.65 2.56 -1.56
CA ASP A 394 36.97 2.90 -2.12
C ASP A 394 37.03 4.38 -2.59
N GLY A 395 36.01 5.19 -2.29
CA GLY A 395 35.94 6.61 -2.67
C GLY A 395 34.55 7.07 -3.13
N GLU A 396 34.44 8.36 -3.45
CA GLU A 396 33.22 8.96 -3.99
C GLU A 396 33.28 9.00 -5.53
N GLU A 397 32.30 8.39 -6.20
CA GLU A 397 32.14 8.46 -7.66
C GLU A 397 31.01 9.43 -8.00
N VAL A 398 31.32 10.52 -8.70
CA VAL A 398 30.29 11.49 -9.15
C VAL A 398 29.83 11.13 -10.55
N ARG A 399 28.54 10.82 -10.73
CA ARG A 399 27.93 10.62 -12.07
C ARG A 399 26.95 11.71 -12.41
N ASN A 400 27.07 12.23 -13.62
CA ASN A 400 26.06 13.10 -14.22
C ASN A 400 24.83 12.29 -14.66
N THR A 401 23.70 12.48 -13.99
CA THR A 401 22.42 11.85 -14.31
C THR A 401 21.37 12.89 -14.72
N ARG A 402 20.57 12.56 -15.74
CA ARG A 402 19.40 13.35 -16.12
C ARG A 402 18.18 12.75 -15.44
N LEU A 403 17.53 13.55 -14.59
CA LEU A 403 16.43 13.08 -13.76
C LEU A 403 15.09 13.36 -14.44
N HIS A 404 14.72 12.47 -15.36
CA HIS A 404 13.42 12.52 -16.03
C HIS A 404 12.31 12.13 -15.07
N HIS A 405 11.17 12.80 -15.13
CA HIS A 405 10.05 12.46 -14.26
C HIS A 405 8.70 12.89 -14.85
N VAL A 406 7.67 12.14 -14.49
CA VAL A 406 6.27 12.51 -14.70
C VAL A 406 5.72 13.05 -13.39
N ILE A 407 5.02 14.18 -13.44
CA ILE A 407 4.39 14.82 -12.30
C ILE A 407 2.88 14.71 -12.43
N PHE A 408 2.21 14.43 -11.32
CA PHE A 408 0.79 14.66 -11.13
C PHE A 408 0.58 15.62 -9.96
N SER A 409 -0.28 16.62 -10.16
CA SER A 409 -0.57 17.63 -9.14
C SER A 409 -2.08 17.82 -8.99
N SER A 410 -2.55 18.06 -7.76
CA SER A 410 -3.94 18.42 -7.52
C SER A 410 -4.11 19.25 -6.25
N ALA A 411 -5.19 20.02 -6.19
CA ALA A 411 -5.62 20.68 -4.95
C ALA A 411 -6.20 19.68 -3.92
N SER A 412 -6.62 18.49 -4.36
CA SER A 412 -7.13 17.43 -3.48
C SER A 412 -6.00 16.50 -3.04
N LYS A 413 -5.72 16.47 -1.73
CA LYS A 413 -4.79 15.51 -1.11
C LYS A 413 -5.29 14.08 -1.32
N LYS A 414 -6.60 13.87 -1.16
CA LYS A 414 -7.24 12.55 -1.27
C LYS A 414 -7.12 11.98 -2.68
N LEU A 415 -7.32 12.82 -3.71
CA LEU A 415 -7.13 12.40 -5.11
C LEU A 415 -5.68 11.99 -5.37
N VAL A 416 -4.71 12.79 -4.91
CA VAL A 416 -3.29 12.49 -5.07
C VAL A 416 -2.92 11.18 -4.40
N GLU A 417 -3.40 10.92 -3.19
CA GLU A 417 -3.23 9.63 -2.50
C GLU A 417 -3.86 8.48 -3.30
N GLN A 418 -5.11 8.61 -3.75
CA GLN A 418 -5.80 7.58 -4.55
C GLN A 418 -5.10 7.28 -5.87
N VAL A 419 -4.54 8.29 -6.54
CA VAL A 419 -3.73 8.09 -7.75
C VAL A 419 -2.50 7.23 -7.46
N LYS A 420 -1.84 7.38 -6.31
CA LYS A 420 -0.73 6.50 -5.92
C LYS A 420 -1.18 5.02 -5.90
N TYR A 421 -2.28 4.72 -5.23
CA TYR A 421 -2.79 3.33 -5.15
C TYR A 421 -3.25 2.81 -6.51
N ALA A 422 -3.90 3.64 -7.33
CA ALA A 422 -4.31 3.25 -8.67
C ALA A 422 -3.09 2.94 -9.58
N LEU A 423 -2.01 3.72 -9.47
CA LEU A 423 -0.76 3.49 -10.19
C LEU A 423 -0.05 2.20 -9.77
N LEU A 424 -0.13 1.82 -8.49
CA LEU A 424 0.46 0.58 -7.99
C LEU A 424 -0.19 -0.69 -8.56
N ARG A 425 -1.41 -0.64 -9.09
CA ARG A 425 -1.96 -1.77 -9.87
C ARG A 425 -1.09 -2.13 -11.09
N PHE A 426 -0.31 -1.16 -11.57
CA PHE A 426 0.58 -1.31 -12.72
C PHE A 426 2.06 -1.35 -12.34
N ALA A 427 2.38 -1.58 -11.06
CA ALA A 427 3.74 -1.51 -10.54
C ALA A 427 4.44 -0.18 -10.87
N ILE A 428 3.70 0.93 -10.72
CA ILE A 428 4.21 2.29 -10.89
C ILE A 428 4.29 2.92 -9.49
N GLU A 429 5.50 3.04 -8.97
CA GLU A 429 5.76 3.72 -7.71
C GLU A 429 5.87 5.24 -7.90
N THR A 430 5.64 5.97 -6.81
CA THR A 430 5.67 7.43 -6.81
C THR A 430 6.34 7.94 -5.55
N THR A 431 6.86 9.16 -5.58
CA THR A 431 7.35 9.83 -4.37
C THR A 431 6.22 10.09 -3.37
N GLU A 432 6.57 10.33 -2.12
CA GLU A 432 5.63 10.91 -1.16
C GLU A 432 5.04 12.24 -1.67
N PRO A 433 3.74 12.51 -1.38
CA PRO A 433 3.10 13.76 -1.79
C PRO A 433 3.83 14.98 -1.23
N ARG A 434 4.40 15.78 -2.12
CA ARG A 434 5.00 17.07 -1.78
C ARG A 434 3.92 18.13 -1.72
N VAL A 435 4.03 18.99 -0.72
CA VAL A 435 3.16 20.15 -0.59
C VAL A 435 3.84 21.35 -1.23
N SER A 436 3.14 22.01 -2.15
CA SER A 436 3.53 23.32 -2.68
C SER A 436 2.39 24.32 -2.49
N ARG A 437 2.70 25.61 -2.59
CA ARG A 437 1.71 26.70 -2.65
C ARG A 437 1.81 27.40 -3.98
N ASN A 438 0.67 27.62 -4.62
CA ASN A 438 0.55 28.48 -5.80
C ASN A 438 -0.42 29.64 -5.49
N LYS A 439 -0.69 30.49 -6.47
CA LYS A 439 -1.61 31.64 -6.34
C LYS A 439 -3.04 31.25 -5.93
N LEU A 440 -3.44 29.99 -6.14
CA LEU A 440 -4.78 29.46 -5.87
C LEU A 440 -4.86 28.67 -4.54
N GLY A 441 -3.73 28.49 -3.86
CA GLY A 441 -3.64 27.85 -2.55
C GLY A 441 -2.69 26.66 -2.52
N LYS A 442 -2.98 25.71 -1.62
CA LYS A 442 -2.17 24.51 -1.40
C LYS A 442 -2.40 23.49 -2.51
N VAL A 443 -1.31 22.95 -3.05
CA VAL A 443 -1.30 21.90 -4.08
C VAL A 443 -0.44 20.74 -3.58
N TYR A 444 -0.90 19.53 -3.86
CA TYR A 444 -0.22 18.29 -3.53
C TYR A 444 0.32 17.67 -4.83
N GLU A 445 1.57 17.22 -4.80
CA GLU A 445 2.30 16.76 -5.98
C GLU A 445 2.97 15.41 -5.72
N ILE A 446 2.81 14.47 -6.65
CA ILE A 446 3.56 13.21 -6.68
C ILE A 446 4.38 13.12 -7.97
N ARG A 447 5.49 12.38 -7.92
CA ARG A 447 6.40 12.22 -9.05
C ARG A 447 6.66 10.74 -9.31
N ILE A 448 6.63 10.35 -10.57
CA ILE A 448 7.15 9.08 -11.07
C ILE A 448 8.56 9.36 -11.58
N ILE A 449 9.57 8.75 -10.95
CA ILE A 449 10.98 9.09 -11.16
C ILE A 449 11.80 7.90 -11.62
N ASP A 450 11.57 6.72 -11.02
CA ASP A 450 12.37 5.54 -11.32
C ASP A 450 12.08 4.99 -12.72
N CYS A 451 13.05 4.25 -13.26
CA CYS A 451 13.01 3.79 -14.64
C CYS A 451 11.89 2.79 -14.89
N GLU A 452 11.67 1.86 -13.97
CA GLU A 452 10.68 0.80 -14.12
C GLU A 452 9.27 1.40 -14.12
N SER A 453 8.97 2.28 -13.17
CA SER A 453 7.69 3.00 -13.10
C SER A 453 7.46 3.90 -14.31
N LEU A 454 8.49 4.55 -14.85
CA LEU A 454 8.37 5.33 -16.09
C LEU A 454 8.06 4.44 -17.31
N ILE A 455 8.70 3.26 -17.41
CA ILE A 455 8.43 2.27 -18.45
C ILE A 455 7.00 1.72 -18.30
N ASN A 456 6.58 1.38 -17.08
CA ASN A 456 5.22 0.91 -16.81
C ASN A 456 4.18 2.00 -17.09
N PHE A 457 4.47 3.25 -16.76
CA PHE A 457 3.62 4.39 -17.14
C PHE A 457 3.51 4.52 -18.66
N TRP A 458 4.62 4.38 -19.39
CA TRP A 458 4.61 4.35 -20.85
C TRP A 458 3.89 3.12 -21.42
N LYS A 459 3.91 1.97 -20.75
CA LYS A 459 3.29 0.75 -21.24
C LYS A 459 1.78 0.78 -21.06
N PHE A 460 1.32 1.09 -19.85
CA PHE A 460 -0.07 0.92 -19.44
C PHE A 460 -0.90 2.21 -19.54
N ILE A 461 -0.36 3.34 -19.06
CA ILE A 461 -1.12 4.58 -18.91
C ILE A 461 -1.00 5.48 -20.15
N LYS A 462 0.22 5.86 -20.52
CA LYS A 462 0.53 6.81 -21.62
C LYS A 462 -0.20 8.17 -21.47
N PHE A 463 0.02 9.04 -22.45
CA PHE A 463 -0.74 10.28 -22.66
C PHE A 463 -1.40 10.20 -24.04
N ASN A 464 -2.47 10.94 -24.27
CA ASN A 464 -2.92 11.25 -25.63
C ASN A 464 -2.31 12.55 -26.14
N HIS A 465 -1.79 13.39 -25.24
CA HIS A 465 -1.12 14.63 -25.61
C HIS A 465 0.22 14.36 -26.33
N THR A 466 0.23 14.55 -27.65
CA THR A 466 1.41 14.39 -28.54
C THR A 466 2.74 14.99 -28.03
N LYS A 467 2.73 16.19 -27.44
CA LYS A 467 3.93 16.80 -26.84
C LYS A 467 4.41 16.03 -25.61
N LYS A 468 3.48 15.59 -24.73
CA LYS A 468 3.80 14.79 -23.54
C LYS A 468 4.32 13.41 -23.95
N ILE A 469 3.71 12.77 -24.95
CA ILE A 469 4.17 11.51 -25.55
C ILE A 469 5.62 11.64 -26.03
N ARG A 470 5.93 12.62 -26.89
CA ARG A 470 7.31 12.81 -27.41
C ARG A 470 8.34 13.06 -26.31
N LYS A 471 7.96 13.79 -25.26
CA LYS A 471 8.84 13.99 -24.10
C LYS A 471 9.06 12.68 -23.35
N LEU A 472 8.00 11.90 -23.12
CA LEU A 472 8.10 10.62 -22.45
C LEU A 472 8.91 9.60 -23.26
N GLU A 473 8.74 9.54 -24.59
CA GLU A 473 9.59 8.71 -25.47
C GLU A 473 11.06 9.06 -25.37
N LYS A 474 11.40 10.36 -25.37
CA LYS A 474 12.79 10.82 -25.18
C LYS A 474 13.34 10.39 -23.83
N THR A 475 12.52 10.49 -22.78
CA THR A 475 12.86 9.96 -21.45
C THR A 475 13.17 8.48 -21.52
N ILE A 476 12.28 7.63 -22.03
CA ILE A 476 12.47 6.17 -22.07
C ILE A 476 13.69 5.78 -22.91
N LYS A 477 13.89 6.40 -24.09
CA LYS A 477 15.06 6.14 -24.93
C LYS A 477 16.39 6.46 -24.23
N SER A 478 16.42 7.53 -23.41
CA SER A 478 17.61 7.89 -22.64
C SER A 478 17.90 6.96 -21.47
N LEU A 479 16.90 6.22 -20.99
CA LEU A 479 17.06 5.23 -19.93
C LEU A 479 17.55 3.89 -20.49
N ASN A 480 16.99 3.45 -21.63
CA ASN A 480 17.37 2.18 -22.28
C ASN A 480 18.78 2.18 -22.88
N THR A 481 19.40 3.35 -23.09
CA THR A 481 20.77 3.47 -23.60
C THR A 481 21.84 3.34 -22.51
N LYS A 482 21.45 3.14 -21.25
CA LYS A 482 22.34 3.04 -20.08
C LYS A 482 22.41 1.65 -19.44
N PHE A 483 21.69 0.67 -19.97
CA PHE A 483 21.68 -0.71 -19.47
C PHE A 483 22.33 -1.66 -20.48
#